data_AF-A0A7C6XTR9-F1
#
_entry.id   AF-A0A7C6XTR9-F1
#
_cell.length_a   1.000
_cell.length_b   1.000
_cell.length_c   1.000
_cell.angle_alpha   90.00
_cell.angle_beta   90.00
_cell.angle_gamma   90.00
#
_symmetry.space_group_name_H-M   'P 1'
#
loop_
_entity.id
_entity.type
_entity.pdbx_description
1 polymer ?
#
loop_
_entity_poly.entity_id
_entity_poly.type
_entity_poly.pdbx_seq_one_letter_code
_entity_poly.pdbx_strand_id
1 'polypeptide(L)'
;MKNINRIISAFLAIVLLSAIVAGCGSEEEEDPGVTAATFEDTAEVTEETTVSDEPELPETDLEGKEYQFLVRNGASSYNDHWIEVEEMNGEVVNDAVFERNRAVEERFNIDITALLSPDPNTIAEKSVLAGENSFFAVWDRKTTLASGIQKNIYLDISNLPYADFTAPYWDKNAVEQLSIAKKLYMMPSDISMSNLTAPRFLYFNKRILENYGLTSPYDYVADDCWTLDNFLPMVAAVSSDLDGDGKMTREDEFGMLREDFSSN
;
A
#
# COMPACT_ATOMS: atom_id res chain seq x y z
N MET A 1 24.86 -1.13 51.79
CA MET A 1 24.50 -0.74 50.42
C MET A 1 25.27 -1.52 49.33
N LYS A 2 26.61 -1.62 49.35
CA LYS A 2 27.36 -2.40 48.32
C LYS A 2 27.00 -3.90 48.21
N ASN A 3 26.64 -4.55 49.32
CA ASN A 3 26.30 -5.99 49.31
C ASN A 3 24.86 -6.27 48.88
N ILE A 4 23.93 -5.31 49.08
CA ILE A 4 22.54 -5.41 48.63
C ILE A 4 22.46 -5.30 47.10
N ASN A 5 23.24 -4.38 46.50
CA ASN A 5 23.26 -4.22 45.04
C ASN A 5 23.84 -5.47 44.34
N ARG A 6 24.79 -6.17 44.95
CA ARG A 6 25.33 -7.44 44.41
C ARG A 6 24.32 -8.58 44.46
N ILE A 7 23.50 -8.65 45.51
CA ILE A 7 22.44 -9.67 45.63
C ILE A 7 21.32 -9.40 44.63
N ILE A 8 20.96 -8.13 44.42
CA ILE A 8 19.95 -7.73 43.43
C ILE A 8 20.43 -8.02 42.00
N SER A 9 21.69 -7.73 41.67
CA SER A 9 22.26 -8.05 40.35
C SER A 9 22.36 -9.56 40.09
N ALA A 10 22.68 -10.36 41.11
CA ALA A 10 22.68 -11.82 40.99
C ALA A 10 21.27 -12.39 40.79
N PHE A 11 20.27 -11.82 41.47
CA PHE A 11 18.87 -12.21 41.31
C PHE A 11 18.33 -11.85 39.92
N LEU A 12 18.66 -10.65 39.41
CA LEU A 12 18.29 -10.23 38.04
C LEU A 12 18.93 -11.10 36.96
N ALA A 13 20.19 -11.54 37.15
CA ALA A 13 20.85 -12.43 36.21
C ALA A 13 20.21 -13.83 36.17
N ILE A 14 19.72 -14.33 37.31
CA ILE A 14 19.03 -15.63 37.40
C ILE A 14 17.64 -15.57 36.74
N VAL A 15 16.90 -14.47 36.91
CA VAL A 15 15.58 -14.28 36.26
C VAL A 15 15.70 -14.14 34.74
N LEU A 16 16.77 -13.50 34.24
CA LEU A 16 17.04 -13.40 32.80
C LEU A 16 17.48 -14.73 32.17
N LEU A 17 18.17 -15.61 32.91
CA LEU A 17 18.52 -16.95 32.41
C LEU A 17 17.35 -17.93 32.39
N SER A 18 16.33 -17.75 33.26
CA SER A 18 15.15 -18.62 33.28
C SER A 18 14.18 -18.43 32.11
N ALA A 19 14.30 -17.35 31.34
CA ALA A 19 13.44 -17.08 30.19
C ALA A 19 13.83 -17.84 28.90
N ILE A 20 14.98 -18.52 28.88
CA ILE A 20 15.51 -19.16 27.67
C ILE A 20 15.04 -20.63 27.51
N VAL A 21 14.39 -21.22 28.53
CA VAL A 21 14.05 -22.66 28.56
C VAL A 21 12.54 -22.96 28.38
N ALA A 22 11.72 -21.97 28.01
CA ALA A 22 10.28 -22.14 27.82
C ALA A 22 9.79 -22.01 26.36
N GLY A 23 10.69 -22.07 25.37
CA GLY A 23 10.39 -21.79 23.96
C GLY A 23 10.65 -22.92 22.96
N CYS A 24 10.77 -24.18 23.40
CA CYS A 24 10.81 -25.33 22.50
C CYS A 24 10.01 -26.47 23.12
N GLY A 25 8.80 -26.65 22.61
CA GLY A 25 7.92 -27.76 22.94
C GLY A 25 7.02 -28.04 21.74
N SER A 26 7.52 -28.86 20.82
CA SER A 26 6.70 -29.61 19.87
C SER A 26 7.48 -30.87 19.42
N GLU A 27 7.30 -31.96 20.15
CA GLU A 27 7.21 -33.31 19.58
C GLU A 27 5.70 -33.52 19.26
N GLU A 28 5.25 -34.24 18.23
CA GLU A 28 5.83 -35.35 17.48
C GLU A 28 5.02 -35.55 16.17
N GLU A 29 5.64 -36.22 15.20
CA GLU A 29 5.08 -36.65 13.90
C GLU A 29 3.87 -37.60 14.02
N GLU A 30 2.99 -37.58 13.01
CA GLU A 30 2.51 -38.82 12.36
C GLU A 30 1.93 -38.50 10.97
N ASP A 31 2.62 -38.97 9.92
CA ASP A 31 2.02 -39.33 8.62
C ASP A 31 1.76 -40.84 8.66
N PRO A 32 0.58 -41.31 8.23
CA PRO A 32 0.62 -42.13 7.02
C PRO A 32 -0.59 -41.91 6.08
N GLY A 33 -0.31 -41.50 4.85
CA GLY A 33 -0.61 -42.29 3.65
C GLY A 33 -2.06 -42.34 3.14
N VAL A 34 -2.25 -41.67 1.99
CA VAL A 34 -3.05 -42.06 0.81
C VAL A 34 -4.56 -42.29 1.01
N THR A 35 -5.40 -41.40 0.46
CA THR A 35 -6.49 -41.79 -0.47
C THR A 35 -6.90 -40.58 -1.31
N ALA A 36 -6.87 -40.71 -2.64
CA ALA A 36 -7.53 -39.76 -3.54
C ALA A 36 -9.05 -39.92 -3.37
N ALA A 37 -9.69 -38.95 -2.72
CA ALA A 37 -11.14 -38.82 -2.65
C ALA A 37 -11.58 -37.63 -3.49
N THR A 38 -12.38 -37.92 -4.51
CA THR A 38 -13.11 -36.94 -5.32
C THR A 38 -14.10 -36.22 -4.39
N PHE A 39 -13.91 -34.91 -4.19
CA PHE A 39 -14.90 -34.07 -3.52
C PHE A 39 -15.95 -33.66 -4.56
N GLU A 40 -17.14 -34.26 -4.46
CA GLU A 40 -18.36 -33.72 -5.05
C GLU A 40 -18.83 -32.59 -4.14
N ASP A 41 -18.66 -31.36 -4.61
CA ASP A 41 -19.11 -30.15 -3.92
C ASP A 41 -20.62 -29.99 -4.18
N THR A 42 -21.44 -30.37 -3.19
CA THR A 42 -22.83 -29.91 -3.10
C THR A 42 -22.90 -28.89 -1.98
N ALA A 43 -22.49 -27.66 -2.30
CA ALA A 43 -22.72 -26.52 -1.44
C ALA A 43 -24.22 -26.18 -1.43
N GLU A 44 -24.82 -26.35 -0.25
CA GLU A 44 -26.14 -25.84 0.09
C GLU A 44 -26.07 -24.31 0.05
N VAL A 45 -26.78 -23.69 -0.91
CA VAL A 45 -26.88 -22.23 -1.05
C VAL A 45 -27.73 -21.72 0.12
N THR A 46 -27.06 -21.37 1.22
CA THR A 46 -27.59 -20.40 2.17
C THR A 46 -27.58 -19.06 1.44
N GLU A 47 -28.75 -18.47 1.16
CA GLU A 47 -28.86 -17.07 0.76
C GLU A 47 -28.30 -16.20 1.88
N GLU A 48 -27.00 -15.90 1.82
CA GLU A 48 -26.46 -14.72 2.47
C GLU A 48 -27.19 -13.53 1.87
N THR A 49 -27.94 -12.81 2.71
CA THR A 49 -28.45 -11.51 2.37
C THR A 49 -27.24 -10.60 2.27
N THR A 50 -26.66 -10.50 1.07
CA THR A 50 -25.56 -9.57 0.78
C THR A 50 -26.08 -8.18 1.07
N VAL A 51 -25.64 -7.58 2.19
CA VAL A 51 -25.82 -6.16 2.43
C VAL A 51 -25.15 -5.46 1.26
N SER A 52 -25.90 -4.65 0.51
CA SER A 52 -25.32 -3.89 -0.60
C SER A 52 -24.29 -2.92 -0.04
N ASP A 53 -23.08 -2.94 -0.59
CA ASP A 53 -22.03 -1.97 -0.28
C ASP A 53 -22.26 -0.63 -1.02
N GLU A 54 -23.35 -0.48 -1.76
CA GLU A 54 -23.67 0.76 -2.45
C GLU A 54 -24.05 1.88 -1.45
N PRO A 55 -23.47 3.08 -1.59
CA PRO A 55 -23.84 4.20 -0.75
C PRO A 55 -25.29 4.63 -1.00
N GLU A 56 -26.03 4.89 0.08
CA GLU A 56 -27.35 5.50 0.02
C GLU A 56 -27.22 6.99 -0.34
N LEU A 57 -27.28 7.29 -1.64
CA LEU A 57 -27.20 8.65 -2.17
C LEU A 57 -28.58 9.18 -2.55
N PRO A 58 -28.88 10.48 -2.30
CA PRO A 58 -30.15 11.07 -2.70
C PRO A 58 -30.29 11.07 -4.23
N GLU A 59 -31.53 11.02 -4.71
CA GLU A 59 -31.83 11.41 -6.09
C GLU A 59 -31.57 12.91 -6.21
N THR A 60 -30.60 13.30 -7.03
CA THR A 60 -30.20 14.70 -7.20
C THR A 60 -29.73 14.92 -8.63
N ASP A 61 -30.21 15.99 -9.23
CA ASP A 61 -29.73 16.50 -10.52
C ASP A 61 -28.78 17.67 -10.23
N LEU A 62 -27.55 17.59 -10.75
CA LEU A 62 -26.50 18.59 -10.58
C LEU A 62 -26.34 19.49 -11.82
N GLU A 63 -27.37 19.56 -12.66
CA GLU A 63 -27.58 20.53 -13.73
C GLU A 63 -26.50 20.53 -14.83
N GLY A 64 -25.94 19.36 -15.14
CA GLY A 64 -24.91 19.20 -16.18
C GLY A 64 -23.57 19.82 -15.80
N LYS A 65 -23.31 19.97 -14.50
CA LYS A 65 -22.07 20.60 -14.00
C LYS A 65 -20.85 19.71 -14.26
N GLU A 66 -19.75 20.34 -14.66
CA GLU A 66 -18.45 19.68 -14.81
C GLU A 66 -17.74 19.53 -13.45
N TYR A 67 -17.23 18.33 -13.19
CA TYR A 67 -16.44 17.96 -12.01
C TYR A 67 -15.02 17.58 -12.46
N GLN A 68 -14.18 18.59 -12.63
CA GLN A 68 -12.82 18.42 -13.15
C GLN A 68 -11.83 17.95 -12.07
N PHE A 69 -11.16 16.83 -12.31
CA PHE A 69 -10.10 16.28 -11.47
C PHE A 69 -8.73 16.75 -11.96
N LEU A 70 -7.84 17.13 -11.04
CA LEU A 70 -6.41 17.33 -11.32
C LEU A 70 -5.67 16.01 -11.09
N VAL A 71 -5.21 15.35 -12.16
CA VAL A 71 -4.66 14.00 -12.07
C VAL A 71 -3.19 13.99 -12.41
N ARG A 72 -2.40 13.32 -11.57
CA ARG A 72 -0.97 13.17 -11.81
C ARG A 72 -0.69 12.32 -13.04
N ASN A 73 0.01 12.90 -14.01
CA ASN A 73 0.44 12.24 -15.24
C ASN A 73 1.72 12.87 -15.81
N GLY A 74 2.39 12.23 -16.77
CA GLY A 74 3.64 12.72 -17.36
C GLY A 74 4.82 12.73 -16.40
N ALA A 75 4.73 12.03 -15.26
CA ALA A 75 5.85 11.84 -14.35
C ALA A 75 6.75 10.69 -14.84
N SER A 76 8.03 10.69 -14.45
CA SER A 76 9.00 9.64 -14.84
C SER A 76 8.64 8.23 -14.33
N SER A 77 7.71 8.12 -13.38
CA SER A 77 7.18 6.87 -12.85
C SER A 77 5.69 7.05 -12.53
N TYR A 78 4.87 6.03 -12.78
CA TYR A 78 3.47 5.94 -12.36
C TYR A 78 2.57 7.07 -12.87
N ASN A 79 1.98 6.89 -14.05
CA ASN A 79 0.95 7.77 -14.59
C ASN A 79 -0.42 7.22 -14.23
N ASP A 80 -1.30 8.06 -13.70
CA ASP A 80 -2.66 7.66 -13.35
C ASP A 80 -3.60 8.05 -14.50
N HIS A 81 -4.43 7.08 -14.90
CA HIS A 81 -5.44 7.18 -15.95
C HIS A 81 -6.76 6.53 -15.50
N TRP A 82 -6.91 6.23 -14.20
CA TRP A 82 -8.04 5.44 -13.68
C TRP A 82 -9.21 6.29 -13.21
N ILE A 83 -9.08 7.62 -13.33
CA ILE A 83 -10.11 8.60 -13.00
C ILE A 83 -11.05 8.84 -14.17
N GLU A 84 -10.51 8.97 -15.38
CA GLU A 84 -11.28 9.25 -16.59
C GLU A 84 -10.56 8.64 -17.79
N VAL A 85 -11.36 8.08 -18.70
CA VAL A 85 -10.92 7.50 -19.98
C VAL A 85 -11.92 7.91 -21.05
N GLU A 86 -11.40 8.25 -22.24
CA GLU A 86 -12.20 8.85 -23.32
C GLU A 86 -13.23 7.87 -23.92
N GLU A 87 -12.83 6.61 -24.11
CA GLU A 87 -13.68 5.57 -24.69
C GLU A 87 -13.30 4.19 -24.18
N MET A 88 -14.26 3.26 -24.23
CA MET A 88 -14.01 1.83 -24.05
C MET A 88 -13.09 1.32 -25.15
N ASN A 89 -12.18 0.40 -24.80
CA ASN A 89 -11.24 -0.20 -25.75
C ASN A 89 -11.14 -1.72 -25.65
N GLY A 90 -11.97 -2.37 -24.82
CA GLY A 90 -12.00 -3.81 -24.63
C GLY A 90 -11.03 -4.32 -23.57
N GLU A 91 -10.23 -3.44 -22.96
CA GLU A 91 -9.45 -3.74 -21.77
C GLU A 91 -10.33 -3.63 -20.52
N VAL A 92 -10.26 -4.63 -19.64
CA VAL A 92 -11.22 -4.82 -18.54
C VAL A 92 -11.23 -3.62 -17.59
N VAL A 93 -10.06 -3.07 -17.22
CA VAL A 93 -10.00 -1.94 -16.27
C VAL A 93 -10.44 -0.64 -16.95
N ASN A 94 -10.02 -0.40 -18.18
CA ASN A 94 -10.45 0.76 -18.96
C ASN A 94 -11.98 0.80 -19.12
N ASP A 95 -12.57 -0.30 -19.59
CA ASP A 95 -14.02 -0.40 -19.81
C ASP A 95 -14.79 -0.21 -18.49
N ALA A 96 -14.28 -0.77 -17.37
CA ALA A 96 -14.87 -0.58 -16.05
C ALA A 96 -14.80 0.88 -15.55
N VAL A 97 -13.71 1.61 -15.85
CA VAL A 97 -13.59 3.04 -15.53
C VAL A 97 -14.61 3.86 -16.32
N PHE A 98 -14.76 3.57 -17.62
CA PHE A 98 -15.74 4.22 -18.47
C PHE A 98 -17.17 3.99 -17.97
N GLU A 99 -17.54 2.72 -17.70
CA GLU A 99 -18.87 2.36 -17.19
C GLU A 99 -19.16 2.98 -15.82
N ARG A 100 -18.17 2.99 -14.91
CA ARG A 100 -18.28 3.64 -13.60
C ARG A 100 -18.59 5.13 -13.76
N ASN A 101 -17.82 5.85 -14.58
CA ASN A 101 -18.02 7.29 -14.76
C ASN A 101 -19.40 7.56 -15.39
N ARG A 102 -19.75 6.83 -16.44
CA ARG A 102 -21.04 6.96 -17.11
C ARG A 102 -22.22 6.73 -16.16
N ALA A 103 -22.13 5.74 -15.27
CA ALA A 103 -23.17 5.49 -14.27
C ALA A 103 -23.35 6.67 -13.30
N VAL A 104 -22.26 7.33 -12.90
CA VAL A 104 -22.30 8.52 -12.03
C VAL A 104 -22.82 9.73 -12.80
N GLU A 105 -22.34 9.96 -14.02
CA GLU A 105 -22.77 11.05 -14.90
C GLU A 105 -24.25 10.98 -15.23
N GLU A 106 -24.77 9.80 -15.60
CA GLU A 106 -26.18 9.59 -15.89
C GLU A 106 -27.05 9.74 -14.62
N ARG A 107 -26.59 9.24 -13.47
CA ARG A 107 -27.34 9.31 -12.21
C ARG A 107 -27.49 10.73 -11.69
N PHE A 108 -26.44 11.54 -11.79
CA PHE A 108 -26.39 12.87 -11.19
C PHE A 108 -26.48 14.02 -12.20
N ASN A 109 -26.55 13.72 -13.50
CA ASN A 109 -26.49 14.71 -14.57
C ASN A 109 -25.26 15.63 -14.42
N ILE A 110 -24.06 15.03 -14.50
CA ILE A 110 -22.77 15.73 -14.42
C ILE A 110 -21.85 15.28 -15.55
N ASP A 111 -20.71 15.95 -15.68
CA ASP A 111 -19.59 15.57 -16.56
C ASP A 111 -18.32 15.40 -15.71
N ILE A 112 -17.66 14.23 -15.79
CA ILE A 112 -16.41 13.94 -15.09
C ILE A 112 -15.25 14.14 -16.06
N THR A 113 -14.39 15.11 -15.79
CA THR A 113 -13.23 15.40 -16.64
C THR A 113 -11.92 15.29 -15.85
N ALA A 114 -10.81 15.06 -16.54
CA ALA A 114 -9.49 15.02 -15.93
C ALA A 114 -8.50 15.94 -16.65
N LEU A 115 -7.87 16.84 -15.88
CA LEU A 115 -6.70 17.59 -16.33
C LEU A 115 -5.43 16.86 -15.86
N LEU A 116 -4.71 16.29 -16.83
CA LEU A 116 -3.48 15.56 -16.61
C LEU A 116 -2.28 16.50 -16.43
N SER A 117 -1.50 16.32 -15.36
CA SER A 117 -0.34 17.18 -15.06
C SER A 117 0.77 16.43 -14.31
N PRO A 118 2.06 16.73 -14.55
CA PRO A 118 3.15 16.20 -13.73
C PRO A 118 3.19 16.78 -12.32
N ASP A 119 2.48 17.88 -12.08
CA ASP A 119 2.43 18.58 -10.79
C ASP A 119 1.02 19.12 -10.47
N PRO A 120 0.04 18.23 -10.17
CA PRO A 120 -1.33 18.61 -9.83
C PRO A 120 -1.42 19.57 -8.63
N ASN A 121 -0.66 19.29 -7.57
CA ASN A 121 -0.73 20.07 -6.33
C ASN A 121 -0.29 21.54 -6.54
N THR A 122 0.73 21.80 -7.35
CA THR A 122 1.13 23.18 -7.69
C THR A 122 0.07 23.90 -8.52
N ILE A 123 -0.64 23.21 -9.42
CA ILE A 123 -1.75 23.80 -10.16
C ILE A 123 -2.91 24.14 -9.21
N ALA A 124 -3.27 23.22 -8.33
CA ALA A 124 -4.30 23.43 -7.32
C ALA A 124 -3.98 24.63 -6.42
N GLU A 125 -2.74 24.74 -5.94
CA GLU A 125 -2.29 25.87 -5.13
C GLU A 125 -2.47 27.20 -5.84
N LYS A 126 -2.09 27.29 -7.12
CA LYS A 126 -2.25 28.51 -7.93
C LYS A 126 -3.72 28.87 -8.13
N SER A 127 -4.57 27.89 -8.43
CA SER A 127 -6.02 28.08 -8.58
C SER A 127 -6.63 28.66 -7.29
N VAL A 128 -6.34 28.05 -6.14
CA VAL A 128 -6.86 28.50 -4.84
C VAL A 128 -6.37 29.92 -4.51
N LEU A 129 -5.10 30.22 -4.74
CA LEU A 129 -4.53 31.56 -4.51
C LEU A 129 -5.13 32.63 -5.43
N ALA A 130 -5.55 32.25 -6.64
CA ALA A 130 -6.26 33.13 -7.57
C ALA A 130 -7.74 33.32 -7.22
N GLY A 131 -8.27 32.58 -6.23
CA GLY A 131 -9.69 32.58 -5.88
C GLY A 131 -10.56 31.80 -6.87
N GLU A 132 -9.96 30.91 -7.65
CA GLU A 132 -10.64 30.06 -8.62
C GLU A 132 -11.06 28.74 -7.99
N ASN A 133 -12.24 28.24 -8.39
CA ASN A 133 -12.78 26.95 -7.97
C ASN A 133 -12.84 25.96 -9.14
N SER A 134 -11.78 25.95 -9.95
CA SER A 134 -11.74 25.25 -11.25
C SER A 134 -11.69 23.73 -11.13
N PHE A 135 -11.35 23.19 -9.96
CA PHE A 135 -11.10 21.76 -9.77
C PHE A 135 -11.92 21.22 -8.60
N PHE A 136 -12.50 20.03 -8.81
CA PHE A 136 -13.27 19.32 -7.80
C PHE A 136 -12.36 18.58 -6.81
N ALA A 137 -11.35 17.86 -7.31
CA ALA A 137 -10.43 17.09 -6.49
C ALA A 137 -9.04 16.99 -7.13
N VAL A 138 -8.03 16.70 -6.30
CA VAL A 138 -6.65 16.48 -6.75
C VAL A 138 -6.27 15.03 -6.47
N TRP A 139 -5.80 14.36 -7.51
CA TRP A 139 -5.36 12.98 -7.50
C TRP A 139 -3.85 12.90 -7.68
N ASP A 140 -3.13 12.68 -6.57
CA ASP A 140 -1.67 12.70 -6.54
C ASP A 140 -1.14 11.81 -5.39
N ARG A 141 0.18 11.68 -5.31
CA ARG A 141 0.92 11.01 -4.25
C ARG A 141 0.63 11.67 -2.90
N LYS A 142 0.51 10.84 -1.87
CA LYS A 142 0.33 11.26 -0.47
C LYS A 142 1.34 12.32 -0.03
N THR A 143 2.60 12.22 -0.46
CA THR A 143 3.67 13.15 -0.09
C THR A 143 3.48 14.53 -0.74
N THR A 144 3.01 14.60 -1.98
CA THR A 144 2.66 15.88 -2.62
C THR A 144 1.41 16.49 -1.99
N LEU A 145 0.36 15.69 -1.79
CA LEU A 145 -0.89 16.15 -1.16
C LEU A 145 -0.64 16.69 0.26
N ALA A 146 0.24 16.06 1.04
CA ALA A 146 0.61 16.53 2.37
C ALA A 146 1.15 17.98 2.38
N SER A 147 1.89 18.38 1.34
CA SER A 147 2.35 19.77 1.16
C SER A 147 1.18 20.73 0.96
N GLY A 148 0.21 20.37 0.13
CA GLY A 148 -1.01 21.18 -0.05
C GLY A 148 -1.84 21.29 1.23
N ILE A 149 -1.95 20.20 2.01
CA ILE A 149 -2.65 20.23 3.31
C ILE A 149 -2.01 21.26 4.24
N GLN A 150 -0.68 21.28 4.36
CA GLN A 150 0.04 22.23 5.21
C GLN A 150 -0.19 23.69 4.77
N LYS A 151 -0.45 23.92 3.48
CA LYS A 151 -0.77 25.23 2.91
C LYS A 151 -2.25 25.60 3.01
N ASN A 152 -3.08 24.74 3.58
CA ASN A 152 -4.54 24.91 3.72
C ASN A 152 -5.28 25.09 2.38
N ILE A 153 -4.83 24.42 1.32
CA ILE A 153 -5.52 24.47 0.01
C ILE A 153 -6.57 23.36 -0.18
N TYR A 154 -6.67 22.42 0.77
CA TYR A 154 -7.61 21.29 0.73
C TYR A 154 -8.66 21.39 1.84
N LEU A 155 -9.86 20.94 1.51
CA LEU A 155 -11.00 20.90 2.43
C LEU A 155 -10.91 19.67 3.33
N ASP A 156 -11.39 19.83 4.56
CA ASP A 156 -11.61 18.70 5.46
C ASP A 156 -12.83 17.90 4.98
N ILE A 157 -12.58 16.67 4.53
CA ILE A 157 -13.60 15.77 3.96
C ILE A 157 -14.27 14.90 5.03
N SER A 158 -13.82 14.95 6.29
CA SER A 158 -14.34 14.09 7.37
C SER A 158 -15.84 14.25 7.66
N ASN A 159 -16.43 15.38 7.26
CA ASN A 159 -17.83 15.72 7.53
C ASN A 159 -18.68 15.81 6.24
N LEU A 160 -18.22 15.21 5.13
CA LEU A 160 -19.06 15.13 3.93
C LEU A 160 -20.29 14.27 4.22
N PRO A 161 -21.51 14.76 3.96
CA PRO A 161 -22.75 14.16 4.47
C PRO A 161 -23.04 12.76 3.92
N TYR A 162 -22.49 12.44 2.74
CA TYR A 162 -22.73 11.18 2.03
C TYR A 162 -21.46 10.34 1.89
N ALA A 163 -20.36 10.74 2.55
CA ALA A 163 -19.12 9.98 2.52
C ALA A 163 -19.07 9.02 3.71
N ASP A 164 -19.32 7.74 3.44
CA ASP A 164 -19.02 6.67 4.39
C ASP A 164 -17.60 6.15 4.17
N PHE A 165 -16.65 6.60 5.00
CA PHE A 165 -15.26 6.14 4.95
C PHE A 165 -15.03 4.77 5.61
N THR A 166 -16.08 4.12 6.12
CA THR A 166 -16.02 2.75 6.64
C THR A 166 -16.38 1.70 5.60
N ALA A 167 -16.95 2.13 4.47
CA ALA A 167 -17.29 1.27 3.34
C ALA A 167 -16.08 0.51 2.78
N PRO A 168 -16.26 -0.70 2.22
CA PRO A 168 -15.16 -1.60 1.90
C PRO A 168 -14.25 -1.13 0.76
N TYR A 169 -14.72 -0.20 -0.07
CA TYR A 169 -13.96 0.38 -1.19
C TYR A 169 -12.99 1.50 -0.78
N TRP A 170 -12.89 1.79 0.52
CA TRP A 170 -11.88 2.67 1.11
C TRP A 170 -10.79 1.86 1.83
N ASP A 171 -9.57 2.41 1.90
CA ASP A 171 -8.55 1.85 2.77
C ASP A 171 -8.95 1.99 4.25
N LYS A 172 -9.18 0.85 4.89
CA LYS A 172 -9.64 0.75 6.29
C LYS A 172 -8.69 1.39 7.31
N ASN A 173 -7.40 1.49 6.98
CA ASN A 173 -6.40 2.10 7.86
C ASN A 173 -6.25 3.60 7.61
N ALA A 174 -6.72 4.11 6.47
CA ALA A 174 -6.43 5.46 6.03
C ALA A 174 -7.03 6.52 6.94
N VAL A 175 -8.27 6.34 7.41
CA VAL A 175 -8.90 7.32 8.31
C VAL A 175 -8.07 7.51 9.59
N GLU A 176 -7.66 6.42 10.23
CA GLU A 176 -6.86 6.48 11.45
C GLU A 176 -5.47 7.08 11.17
N GLN A 177 -4.80 6.61 10.12
CA GLN A 177 -3.39 6.95 9.85
C GLN A 177 -3.18 8.32 9.20
N LEU A 178 -4.17 8.81 8.44
CA LEU A 178 -4.08 10.06 7.68
C LEU A 178 -4.83 11.22 8.34
N SER A 179 -5.56 10.99 9.43
CA SER A 179 -6.24 12.05 10.17
C SER A 179 -5.23 12.98 10.86
N ILE A 180 -5.39 14.28 10.64
CA ILE A 180 -4.58 15.33 11.26
C ILE A 180 -5.49 16.16 12.15
N ALA A 181 -5.24 16.13 13.47
CA ALA A 181 -6.06 16.84 14.45
C ALA A 181 -7.58 16.57 14.31
N LYS A 182 -7.95 15.29 14.09
CA LYS A 182 -9.32 14.80 13.84
C LYS A 182 -9.96 15.27 12.53
N LYS A 183 -9.15 15.73 11.58
CA LYS A 183 -9.60 16.12 10.23
C LYS A 183 -8.98 15.20 9.19
N LEU A 184 -9.71 14.99 8.11
CA LEU A 184 -9.31 14.11 7.02
C LEU A 184 -9.25 14.91 5.73
N TYR A 185 -8.19 14.74 4.93
CA TYR A 185 -7.95 15.58 3.75
C TYR A 185 -7.61 14.79 2.49
N MET A 186 -7.32 13.49 2.64
CA MET A 186 -7.02 12.58 1.54
C MET A 186 -7.48 11.18 1.92
N MET A 187 -7.91 10.40 0.93
CA MET A 187 -8.36 9.02 1.13
C MET A 187 -7.98 8.17 -0.07
N PRO A 188 -7.15 7.12 0.11
CA PRO A 188 -6.99 6.05 -0.87
C PRO A 188 -8.28 5.23 -0.96
N SER A 189 -8.64 4.83 -2.18
CA SER A 189 -9.78 3.95 -2.48
C SER A 189 -9.42 2.89 -3.50
N ASP A 190 -10.35 2.02 -3.85
CA ASP A 190 -10.20 1.06 -4.95
C ASP A 190 -9.94 1.72 -6.32
N ILE A 191 -10.23 3.01 -6.47
CA ILE A 191 -9.85 3.77 -7.67
C ILE A 191 -8.34 4.07 -7.68
N SER A 192 -7.65 4.05 -6.53
CA SER A 192 -6.20 4.26 -6.35
C SER A 192 -5.34 3.06 -6.80
N MET A 193 -5.57 2.61 -8.03
CA MET A 193 -4.94 1.44 -8.65
C MET A 193 -3.42 1.57 -8.85
N SER A 194 -2.86 2.78 -8.77
CA SER A 194 -1.43 3.03 -8.93
C SER A 194 -0.52 2.16 -8.04
N ASN A 195 -0.97 1.73 -6.86
CA ASN A 195 -0.20 0.82 -6.00
C ASN A 195 -0.24 -0.65 -6.50
N LEU A 196 -1.31 -1.06 -7.18
CA LEU A 196 -1.50 -2.41 -7.70
C LEU A 196 -0.86 -2.62 -9.07
N THR A 197 -0.70 -1.54 -9.85
CA THR A 197 0.00 -1.59 -11.16
C THR A 197 1.52 -1.59 -11.01
N ALA A 198 2.02 -1.37 -9.80
CA ALA A 198 3.44 -1.25 -9.50
C ALA A 198 3.90 -1.90 -8.18
N PRO A 199 3.51 -3.16 -7.90
CA PRO A 199 3.99 -3.86 -6.73
C PRO A 199 5.51 -4.00 -6.77
N ARG A 200 6.17 -3.66 -5.66
CA ARG A 200 7.61 -3.88 -5.51
C ARG A 200 7.86 -5.27 -4.97
N PHE A 201 8.69 -6.02 -5.68
CA PHE A 201 9.10 -7.35 -5.27
C PHE A 201 10.59 -7.40 -4.99
N LEU A 202 10.97 -8.23 -4.02
CA LEU A 202 12.35 -8.63 -3.83
C LEU A 202 12.63 -9.85 -4.71
N TYR A 203 13.49 -9.67 -5.69
CA TYR A 203 14.03 -10.76 -6.48
C TYR A 203 15.39 -11.15 -5.91
N PHE A 204 15.66 -12.45 -5.86
CA PHE A 204 16.92 -12.96 -5.34
C PHE A 204 17.49 -14.07 -6.24
N ASN A 205 18.81 -14.20 -6.25
CA ASN A 205 19.50 -15.19 -7.05
C ASN A 205 19.75 -16.45 -6.22
N LYS A 206 19.06 -17.55 -6.53
CA LYS A 206 19.18 -18.83 -5.82
C LYS A 206 20.62 -19.37 -5.80
N ARG A 207 21.38 -19.16 -6.88
CA ARG A 207 22.78 -19.62 -6.95
C ARG A 207 23.69 -18.87 -5.98
N ILE A 208 23.43 -17.57 -5.75
CA ILE A 208 24.19 -16.81 -4.75
C ILE A 208 23.90 -17.37 -3.35
N LEU A 209 22.64 -17.68 -3.05
CA LEU A 209 22.28 -18.29 -1.76
C LEU A 209 22.99 -19.64 -1.56
N GLU A 210 22.98 -20.51 -2.58
CA GLU A 210 23.67 -21.80 -2.53
C GLU A 210 25.19 -21.64 -2.33
N ASN A 211 25.82 -20.74 -3.07
CA ASN A 211 27.27 -20.50 -3.00
C ASN A 211 27.71 -20.02 -1.61
N TYR A 212 26.88 -19.25 -0.92
CA TYR A 212 27.15 -18.69 0.40
C TYR A 212 26.53 -19.53 1.54
N GLY A 213 25.88 -20.65 1.23
CA GLY A 213 25.20 -21.49 2.22
C GLY A 213 24.10 -20.77 2.99
N LEU A 214 23.40 -19.83 2.34
CA LEU A 214 22.33 -19.04 2.94
C LEU A 214 20.97 -19.73 2.80
N THR A 215 20.18 -19.69 3.87
CA THR A 215 18.77 -20.13 3.87
C THR A 215 17.94 -19.36 2.85
N SER A 216 16.96 -20.02 2.24
CA SER A 216 16.09 -19.36 1.26
C SER A 216 15.20 -18.31 1.93
N PRO A 217 15.01 -17.13 1.31
CA PRO A 217 13.94 -16.22 1.70
C PRO A 217 12.56 -16.89 1.76
N TYR A 218 12.29 -17.90 0.93
CA TYR A 218 11.03 -18.65 0.99
C TYR A 218 10.87 -19.43 2.29
N ASP A 219 11.95 -20.00 2.83
CA ASP A 219 11.90 -20.76 4.09
C ASP A 219 11.62 -19.81 5.24
N TYR A 220 12.30 -18.66 5.29
CA TYR A 220 12.00 -17.62 6.29
C TYR A 220 10.56 -17.10 6.22
N VAL A 221 9.98 -17.02 5.02
CA VAL A 221 8.56 -16.63 4.85
C VAL A 221 7.63 -17.74 5.34
N ALA A 222 7.92 -19.00 5.01
CA ALA A 222 7.13 -20.15 5.46
C ALA A 222 7.13 -20.30 6.99
N ASP A 223 8.26 -19.97 7.62
CA ASP A 223 8.46 -20.03 9.07
C ASP A 223 8.04 -18.73 9.80
N ASP A 224 7.38 -17.79 9.11
CA ASP A 224 6.91 -16.50 9.64
C ASP A 224 8.02 -15.66 10.33
N CYS A 225 9.24 -15.74 9.81
CA CYS A 225 10.41 -15.05 10.35
C CYS A 225 11.19 -14.23 9.30
N TRP A 226 10.56 -13.90 8.17
CA TRP A 226 11.12 -12.99 7.18
C TRP A 226 11.15 -11.55 7.72
N THR A 227 12.29 -11.18 8.31
CA THR A 227 12.52 -9.90 8.97
C THR A 227 13.79 -9.22 8.46
N LEU A 228 13.98 -7.93 8.77
CA LEU A 228 15.23 -7.24 8.50
C LEU A 228 16.43 -7.88 9.23
N ASP A 229 16.21 -8.50 10.39
CA ASP A 229 17.25 -9.19 11.16
C ASP A 229 17.76 -10.44 10.45
N ASN A 230 16.93 -11.11 9.65
CA ASN A 230 17.36 -12.22 8.80
C ASN A 230 17.85 -11.74 7.42
N PHE A 231 17.21 -10.72 6.85
CA PHE A 231 17.57 -10.20 5.52
C PHE A 231 18.91 -9.45 5.48
N LEU A 232 19.16 -8.53 6.41
CA LEU A 232 20.36 -7.67 6.36
C LEU A 232 21.66 -8.47 6.51
N PRO A 233 21.77 -9.51 7.37
CA PRO A 233 22.94 -10.38 7.41
C PRO A 233 23.18 -11.14 6.10
N MET A 234 22.12 -11.57 5.39
CA MET A 234 22.28 -12.21 4.08
C MET A 234 22.91 -11.25 3.06
N VAL A 235 22.43 -10.00 3.03
CA VAL A 235 23.00 -8.95 2.17
C VAL A 235 24.45 -8.68 2.53
N ALA A 236 24.76 -8.58 3.83
CA ALA A 236 26.12 -8.34 4.31
C ALA A 236 27.07 -9.49 4.00
N ALA A 237 26.60 -10.75 4.07
CA ALA A 237 27.41 -11.93 3.79
C ALA A 237 27.87 -12.01 2.33
N VAL A 238 27.05 -11.54 1.40
CA VAL A 238 27.36 -11.55 -0.04
C VAL A 238 28.19 -10.32 -0.45
N SER A 239 28.00 -9.19 0.22
CA SER A 239 28.65 -7.94 -0.19
C SER A 239 30.16 -7.98 0.12
N SER A 240 30.99 -8.00 -0.92
CA SER A 240 32.45 -8.13 -0.78
C SER A 240 33.20 -7.25 -1.77
N ASP A 241 34.16 -6.50 -1.24
CA ASP A 241 35.22 -5.83 -2.01
C ASP A 241 36.19 -6.91 -2.52
N LEU A 242 36.13 -7.19 -3.81
CA LEU A 242 36.88 -8.28 -4.45
C LEU A 242 38.29 -7.87 -4.83
N ASP A 243 38.55 -6.57 -5.04
CA ASP A 243 39.86 -6.06 -5.41
C ASP A 243 40.66 -5.45 -4.24
N GLY A 244 40.00 -5.23 -3.10
CA GLY A 244 40.58 -4.80 -1.84
C GLY A 244 40.98 -3.32 -1.81
N ASP A 245 40.43 -2.48 -2.70
CA ASP A 245 40.76 -1.06 -2.77
C ASP A 245 40.01 -0.19 -1.75
N GLY A 246 39.08 -0.80 -1.01
CA GLY A 246 38.25 -0.17 0.02
C GLY A 246 37.04 0.58 -0.54
N LYS A 247 36.69 0.40 -1.82
CA LYS A 247 35.55 1.03 -2.49
C LYS A 247 34.72 -0.03 -3.20
N MET A 248 33.42 -0.07 -2.90
CA MET A 248 32.48 -0.88 -3.66
C MET A 248 32.23 -0.26 -5.04
N THR A 249 32.72 -0.93 -6.09
CA THR A 249 32.59 -0.58 -7.50
C THR A 249 31.88 -1.71 -8.26
N ARG A 250 31.75 -1.58 -9.59
CA ARG A 250 31.10 -2.60 -10.43
C ARG A 250 31.85 -3.92 -10.53
N GLU A 251 33.12 -3.94 -10.13
CA GLU A 251 33.96 -5.14 -10.12
C GLU A 251 33.74 -5.98 -8.86
N ASP A 252 32.97 -5.47 -7.89
CA ASP A 252 32.69 -6.10 -6.60
C ASP A 252 31.35 -6.83 -6.56
N GLU A 253 31.17 -7.61 -5.51
CA GLU A 253 29.94 -8.37 -5.30
C GLU A 253 28.98 -7.62 -4.38
N PHE A 254 27.71 -7.50 -4.77
CA PHE A 254 26.68 -6.80 -4.00
C PHE A 254 25.58 -7.76 -3.56
N GLY A 255 25.33 -7.82 -2.26
CA GLY A 255 24.22 -8.61 -1.70
C GLY A 255 22.84 -8.01 -1.94
N MET A 256 22.76 -6.73 -2.31
CA MET A 256 21.52 -6.06 -2.67
C MET A 256 21.76 -4.99 -3.72
N LEU A 257 20.92 -5.00 -4.75
CA LEU A 257 20.74 -3.86 -5.64
C LEU A 257 19.37 -3.25 -5.34
N ARG A 258 19.34 -1.92 -5.28
CA ARG A 258 18.11 -1.16 -5.12
C ARG A 258 18.05 -0.09 -6.19
N GLU A 259 16.83 0.35 -6.49
CA GLU A 259 16.62 1.57 -7.25
C GLU A 259 17.20 2.77 -6.47
N ASP A 260 17.95 3.62 -7.18
CA ASP A 260 18.55 4.87 -6.66
C ASP A 260 17.47 5.91 -6.31
N PHE A 261 16.31 5.85 -7.00
CA PHE A 261 15.20 6.78 -6.82
C PHE A 261 13.92 6.05 -6.44
N SER A 262 13.58 6.01 -5.14
CA SER A 262 12.21 5.64 -4.75
C SER A 262 11.35 6.89 -4.70
N SER A 263 10.38 7.01 -5.60
CA SER A 263 9.45 8.14 -5.75
C SER A 263 8.28 8.17 -4.73
N ASN A 264 8.49 7.61 -3.53
CA ASN A 264 7.49 7.60 -2.45
C ASN A 264 7.62 8.82 -1.54
#